data_AF-M6ZJH1-F1
#
_entry.id   AF-M6ZJH1-F1
#
_cell.length_a   1.000
_cell.length_b   1.000
_cell.length_c   1.000
_cell.angle_alpha   90.00
_cell.angle_beta   90.00
_cell.angle_gamma   90.00
#
_symmetry.space_group_name_H-M   'P 1'
#
loop_
_entity.id
_entity.type
_entity.pdbx_description
1 polymer ?
#
loop_
_entity_poly.entity_id
_entity_poly.type
_entity_poly.pdbx_seq_one_letter_code
_entity_poly.pdbx_strand_id
1 'polypeptide(L)'
;MFCTDVEVQEPDLEEFFELKKTFGKTDMLIIDAQYSSEEAEKKVGWGHTSGRVAVRCGEILEVKRLVLTHHEPDHKDEDIFK
;
A
#
# COMPACT_ATOMS: atom_id res chain seq x y z
N MET A 1 11.77 3.01 1.55
CA MET A 1 11.32 2.14 0.45
C MET A 1 10.28 2.90 -0.35
N PHE A 2 10.38 2.87 -1.68
CA PHE A 2 9.45 3.55 -2.57
C PHE A 2 8.87 2.54 -3.56
N CYS A 3 7.58 2.28 -3.48
CA CYS A 3 6.84 1.29 -4.26
C CYS A 3 5.68 2.00 -4.96
N THR A 4 5.83 2.35 -6.23
CA THR A 4 4.75 2.96 -7.02
C THR A 4 4.26 1.96 -8.07
N ASP A 5 3.00 2.07 -8.45
CA ASP A 5 2.33 1.22 -9.44
C ASP A 5 2.40 -0.27 -9.10
N VAL A 6 2.33 -0.62 -7.80
CA VAL A 6 2.31 -2.01 -7.34
C VAL A 6 0.90 -2.43 -6.97
N GLU A 7 0.55 -3.68 -7.24
CA GLU A 7 -0.70 -4.28 -6.77
C GLU A 7 -0.37 -5.29 -5.67
N VAL A 8 -0.33 -4.84 -4.42
CA VAL A 8 -0.13 -5.73 -3.27
C VAL A 8 -1.48 -6.21 -2.79
N GLN A 9 -1.63 -7.54 -2.69
CA GLN A 9 -2.77 -8.19 -2.09
C GLN A 9 -2.40 -8.83 -0.76
N GLU A 10 -3.41 -9.26 -0.02
CA GLU A 10 -3.25 -9.95 1.27
C GLU A 10 -2.30 -11.16 1.21
N PRO A 11 -2.32 -12.03 0.16
CA PRO A 11 -1.37 -13.12 0.03
C PRO A 11 0.09 -12.67 -0.17
N ASP A 12 0.31 -11.48 -0.73
CA ASP A 12 1.64 -10.97 -1.09
C ASP A 12 2.37 -10.35 0.12
N LEU A 13 1.68 -10.21 1.27
CA LEU A 13 2.26 -9.63 2.48
C LEU A 13 3.45 -10.43 3.02
N GLU A 14 3.58 -11.71 2.69
CA GLU A 14 4.76 -12.52 3.04
C GLU A 14 6.04 -11.92 2.42
N GLU A 15 5.95 -11.33 1.23
CA GLU A 15 7.10 -10.68 0.59
C GLU A 15 7.60 -9.49 1.43
N PHE A 16 6.71 -8.76 2.09
CA PHE A 16 7.11 -7.64 2.97
C PHE A 16 7.83 -8.12 4.23
N PHE A 17 7.51 -9.32 4.75
CA PHE A 17 8.29 -9.92 5.83
C PHE A 17 9.71 -10.27 5.37
N GLU A 18 9.86 -10.84 4.18
CA GLU A 18 11.17 -11.18 3.61
C GLU A 18 11.98 -9.93 3.24
N LEU A 19 11.33 -8.88 2.73
CA LEU A 19 11.95 -7.59 2.46
C LEU A 19 12.52 -6.97 3.74
N LYS A 20 11.78 -7.02 4.85
CA LYS A 20 12.27 -6.54 6.15
C LYS A 20 13.51 -7.29 6.62
N LYS A 21 13.54 -8.62 6.45
CA LYS A 21 14.71 -9.45 6.81
C LYS A 21 15.92 -9.08 5.94
N THR A 22 15.69 -8.81 4.66
CA THR A 22 16.74 -8.55 3.67
C THR A 22 17.33 -7.14 3.77
N PHE A 23 16.47 -6.12 3.82
CA PHE A 23 16.89 -4.71 3.83
C PHE A 23 17.09 -4.15 5.23
N GLY A 24 16.69 -4.90 6.27
CA GLY A 24 16.70 -4.45 7.64
C GLY A 24 15.66 -3.36 7.89
N LYS A 25 15.99 -2.44 8.80
CA LYS A 25 15.05 -1.42 9.26
C LYS A 25 14.72 -0.41 8.15
N THR A 26 13.44 -0.26 7.84
CA THR A 26 12.92 0.77 6.93
C THR A 26 12.35 1.93 7.73
N ASP A 27 12.91 3.13 7.62
CA ASP A 27 12.37 4.30 8.34
C ASP A 27 11.11 4.90 7.70
N MET A 28 10.97 4.77 6.38
CA MET A 28 9.86 5.33 5.61
C MET A 28 9.44 4.42 4.46
N LEU A 29 8.13 4.19 4.32
CA LEU A 29 7.51 3.58 3.16
C LEU A 29 6.70 4.64 2.41
N ILE A 30 6.93 4.76 1.11
CA ILE A 30 6.09 5.51 0.18
C ILE A 30 5.49 4.47 -0.76
N ILE A 31 4.17 4.32 -0.75
CA ILE A 31 3.47 3.28 -1.50
C ILE A 31 2.19 3.82 -2.16
N ASP A 32 1.87 3.35 -3.36
CA ASP A 32 0.60 3.70 -3.99
C ASP A 32 -0.59 3.12 -3.23
N ALA A 33 -1.71 3.85 -3.27
CA ALA A 33 -2.93 3.55 -2.53
C ALA A 33 -4.14 4.07 -3.29
N GLN A 34 -4.25 3.74 -4.59
CA GLN A 34 -5.21 4.38 -5.48
C GLN A 34 -6.66 4.11 -5.12
N TYR A 35 -6.95 2.87 -4.73
CA TYR A 35 -8.31 2.39 -4.57
C TYR A 35 -8.70 2.27 -3.10
N SER A 36 -9.99 2.52 -2.83
CA SER A 36 -10.62 2.04 -1.60
C SER A 36 -10.57 0.51 -1.53
N SER A 37 -10.77 -0.06 -0.34
CA SER A 37 -10.77 -1.53 -0.18
C SER A 37 -11.84 -2.19 -1.06
N GLU A 38 -13.04 -1.60 -1.15
CA GLU A 38 -14.14 -2.14 -1.96
C GLU A 38 -13.87 -2.06 -3.47
N GLU A 39 -13.16 -1.03 -3.93
CA GLU A 39 -12.78 -0.90 -5.33
C GLU A 39 -11.66 -1.85 -5.69
N ALA A 40 -10.65 -1.99 -4.83
CA ALA A 40 -9.54 -2.91 -5.05
C ALA A 40 -10.04 -4.37 -5.18
N GLU A 41 -11.00 -4.78 -4.36
CA GLU A 41 -11.64 -6.10 -4.48
C GLU A 41 -12.32 -6.33 -5.84
N LYS A 42 -12.85 -5.26 -6.46
CA LYS A 42 -13.50 -5.32 -7.78
C LYS A 42 -12.52 -5.14 -8.94
N LYS A 43 -11.32 -4.64 -8.67
CA LYS A 43 -10.29 -4.27 -9.66
C LYS A 43 -9.03 -5.15 -9.55
N VAL A 44 -9.14 -6.36 -8.98
CA VAL A 44 -8.02 -7.30 -8.94
C VAL A 44 -7.46 -7.54 -10.35
N GLY A 45 -6.15 -7.41 -10.49
CA GLY A 45 -5.39 -7.53 -11.73
C GLY A 45 -5.32 -6.25 -12.58
N TRP A 46 -5.90 -5.13 -12.12
CA TRP A 46 -5.82 -3.83 -12.82
C TRP A 46 -4.59 -3.02 -12.42
N GLY A 47 -3.80 -3.48 -11.45
CA GLY A 47 -2.76 -2.68 -10.80
C GLY A 47 -3.27 -1.99 -9.53
N HIS A 48 -2.33 -1.37 -8.83
CA HIS A 48 -2.51 -0.50 -7.66
C HIS A 48 -3.02 -1.14 -6.36
N THR A 49 -2.42 -0.72 -5.26
CA THR A 49 -2.67 -1.26 -3.93
C THR A 49 -3.83 -0.51 -3.26
N SER A 50 -4.63 -1.21 -2.44
CA SER A 50 -5.61 -0.52 -1.59
C SER A 50 -4.91 0.18 -0.42
N GLY A 51 -5.44 1.32 0.03
CA GLY A 51 -4.90 2.01 1.20
C GLY A 51 -4.79 1.11 2.44
N ARG A 52 -5.76 0.21 2.65
CA ARG A 52 -5.74 -0.76 3.76
C ARG A 52 -4.56 -1.73 3.67
N VAL A 53 -4.30 -2.29 2.49
CA VAL A 53 -3.16 -3.22 2.31
C VAL A 53 -1.83 -2.46 2.40
N ALA A 54 -1.75 -1.24 1.86
CA ALA A 54 -0.60 -0.37 2.02
C ALA A 54 -0.25 -0.07 3.49
N VAL A 55 -1.25 0.14 4.36
CA VAL A 55 -1.05 0.29 5.80
C VAL A 55 -0.45 -0.98 6.40
N ARG A 56 -0.98 -2.16 6.07
CA ARG A 56 -0.45 -3.43 6.55
C ARG A 56 1.00 -3.67 6.12
N CYS A 57 1.36 -3.27 4.91
CA CYS A 57 2.75 -3.30 4.45
C CYS A 57 3.66 -2.45 5.35
N GLY A 58 3.22 -1.24 5.70
CA GLY A 58 3.94 -0.35 6.62
C GLY A 58 4.09 -0.93 8.03
N GLU A 59 3.05 -1.57 8.55
CA GLU A 59 3.08 -2.25 9.86
C GLU A 59 4.07 -3.41 9.87
N ILE A 60 4.04 -4.27 8.85
CA ILE A 60 4.96 -5.42 8.72
C ILE A 60 6.41 -4.94 8.70
N LEU A 61 6.70 -3.91 7.89
CA LEU A 61 8.01 -3.29 7.78
C LEU A 61 8.43 -2.49 9.03
N GLU A 62 7.52 -2.25 9.98
CA GLU A 62 7.72 -1.40 11.16
C GLU A 62 8.25 0.01 10.81
N VAL A 63 7.68 0.61 9.77
CA VAL A 63 8.13 1.94 9.33
C VAL A 63 7.74 3.02 10.33
N LYS A 64 8.61 4.02 10.51
CA LYS A 64 8.29 5.19 11.33
C LYS A 64 7.32 6.14 10.64
N ARG A 65 7.32 6.16 9.30
CA ARG A 65 6.51 7.04 8.47
C ARG A 65 5.96 6.27 7.26
N LEU A 66 4.65 6.33 7.08
CA LEU A 66 3.96 5.82 5.90
C LEU A 66 3.46 7.01 5.09
N VAL A 67 3.72 7.01 3.78
CA VAL A 67 3.23 7.99 2.83
C VAL A 67 2.44 7.25 1.77
N LEU A 68 1.16 7.56 1.67
CA LEU A 68 0.28 7.04 0.63
C LEU A 68 0.30 8.01 -0.56
N THR A 69 0.39 7.48 -1.77
CA THR A 69 0.41 8.27 -3.01
C THR A 69 -0.55 7.70 -4.05
N HIS A 70 -0.68 8.38 -5.19
CA HIS A 70 -1.39 7.87 -6.37
C HIS A 70 -2.89 7.62 -6.12
N HIS A 71 -3.55 8.51 -5.37
CA HIS A 71 -5.00 8.47 -5.15
C HIS A 71 -5.78 8.52 -6.46
N GLU A 72 -6.95 7.89 -6.51
CA GLU A 72 -7.86 7.96 -7.66
C GLU A 72 -8.23 9.42 -7.95
N PRO A 73 -7.91 9.97 -9.15
CA PRO A 73 -8.15 11.38 -9.44
C PRO A 73 -9.61 11.82 -9.37
N ASP A 74 -10.55 10.90 -9.57
CA ASP A 74 -11.98 11.17 -9.49
C ASP A 74 -12.54 11.12 -8.05
N HIS A 75 -11.76 10.65 -7.06
CA HIS A 75 -12.15 10.69 -5.66
C HIS A 75 -12.04 12.10 -5.10
N LYS A 76 -12.96 12.46 -4.20
CA LYS A 76 -12.82 13.69 -3.42
C LYS A 76 -11.94 13.40 -2.20
N ASP A 77 -11.32 14.44 -1.66
CA ASP A 77 -10.54 14.35 -0.41
C ASP A 77 -11.32 13.64 0.72
N GLU A 78 -12.64 13.87 0.80
CA GLU A 78 -13.53 13.25 1.78
C GLU A 78 -13.63 11.72 1.65
N ASP A 79 -13.42 11.17 0.46
CA ASP A 79 -13.51 9.74 0.18
C ASP A 79 -12.23 9.00 0.63
N ILE A 80 -11.11 9.71 0.79
CA ILE A 80 -9.84 9.17 1.28
C ILE A 80 -9.90 8.83 2.79
N PHE A 81 -10.75 9.52 3.55
CA PHE A 81 -10.86 9.32 5.01
C PHE A 81 -11.80 8.19 5.43
N LYS A 82 -12.46 7.52 4.48
CA LYS A 82 -13.42 6.43 4.73
C LYS A 82 -12.73 5.07 4.66
#